data_AF-A0A9P9RXX4-F1
#
_entry.id   AF-A0A9P9RXX4-F1
#
_cell.length_a   1.000
_cell.length_b   1.000
_cell.length_c   1.000
_cell.angle_alpha   90.00
_cell.angle_beta   90.00
_cell.angle_gamma   90.00
#
_symmetry.space_group_name_H-M   'P 1'
#
loop_
_entity.id
_entity.type
_entity.pdbx_description
1 polymer ?
#
loop_
_entity_poly.entity_id
_entity_poly.type
_entity_poly.pdbx_seq_one_letter_code
_entity_poly.pdbx_strand_id
1 'polypeptide(L)'
;ISQFRGMIYRLVREAREELFEKLMVVRMSGDREVDMKQDRIVDQPSETRVGWSFLDDERNQFAACKQWWLYERMYKEEQLRGQFMDSAGRLKREAVAAYQRHVKRFQELLWVLMHLCGGQPGRAPELLGMR
;
A
#
# COMPACT_ATOMS: atom_id res chain seq x y z
N ILE A 1 18.07 -7.32 -22.73
CA ILE A 1 16.60 -7.54 -22.53
C ILE A 1 16.31 -8.48 -21.35
N SER A 2 16.91 -9.67 -21.25
CA SER A 2 16.68 -10.61 -20.12
C SER A 2 17.02 -10.03 -18.74
N GLN A 3 18.19 -9.40 -18.59
CA GLN A 3 18.61 -8.79 -17.31
C GLN A 3 17.70 -7.63 -16.85
N PHE A 4 17.26 -6.79 -17.78
CA PHE A 4 16.34 -5.67 -17.50
C PHE A 4 14.96 -6.18 -17.05
N ARG A 5 14.41 -7.19 -17.73
CA ARG A 5 13.16 -7.84 -17.34
C ARG A 5 13.28 -8.50 -15.96
N GLY A 6 14.41 -9.14 -15.66
CA GLY A 6 14.70 -9.68 -14.33
C GLY A 6 14.82 -8.62 -13.23
N MET A 7 15.29 -7.42 -13.55
CA MET A 7 15.29 -6.28 -12.63
C MET A 7 13.88 -5.79 -12.33
N ILE A 8 13.03 -5.64 -13.36
CA ILE A 8 11.62 -5.23 -13.18
C ILE A 8 10.87 -6.24 -12.32
N TYR A 9 11.01 -7.55 -12.57
CA TYR A 9 10.36 -8.56 -11.74
C TYR A 9 10.78 -8.49 -10.27
N ARG A 10 12.05 -8.18 -9.99
CA ARG A 10 12.53 -7.99 -8.61
C ARG A 10 11.90 -6.77 -7.96
N LEU A 11 11.83 -5.63 -8.67
CA LEU A 11 11.20 -4.41 -8.17
C LEU A 11 9.70 -4.61 -7.91
N VAL A 12 8.99 -5.27 -8.82
CA VAL A 12 7.57 -5.60 -8.64
C VAL A 12 7.38 -6.52 -7.44
N ARG A 13 8.25 -7.54 -7.27
CA ARG A 13 8.19 -8.44 -6.12
C ARG A 13 8.42 -7.68 -4.81
N GLU A 14 9.43 -6.84 -4.75
CA GLU A 14 9.73 -6.03 -3.57
C GLU A 14 8.58 -5.07 -3.23
N ALA A 15 7.97 -4.43 -4.24
CA ALA A 15 6.81 -3.57 -4.05
C ALA A 15 5.61 -4.35 -3.49
N ARG A 16 5.39 -5.58 -3.95
CA ARG A 16 4.33 -6.45 -3.40
C ARG A 16 4.63 -6.88 -1.96
N GLU A 17 5.88 -7.24 -1.65
CA GLU A 17 6.31 -7.58 -0.29
C GLU A 17 6.10 -6.40 0.67
N GLU A 18 6.52 -5.19 0.30
CA GLU A 18 6.31 -3.98 1.09
C GLU A 18 4.81 -3.67 1.29
N LEU A 19 4.02 -3.68 0.22
CA LEU A 19 2.59 -3.42 0.30
C LEU A 19 1.89 -4.42 1.21
N PHE A 20 2.05 -5.71 0.94
CA PHE A 20 1.21 -6.70 1.59
C PHE A 20 1.73 -7.14 2.94
N GLU A 21 3.03 -7.37 3.09
CA GLU A 21 3.57 -7.87 4.36
C GLU A 21 3.83 -6.76 5.37
N LYS A 22 4.26 -5.58 4.91
CA LYS A 22 4.68 -4.50 5.82
C LYS A 22 3.58 -3.48 6.05
N LEU A 23 2.88 -3.05 4.99
CA LEU A 23 1.83 -2.02 5.08
C LEU A 23 0.46 -2.61 5.38
N MET A 24 0.09 -3.69 4.71
CA MET A 24 -1.19 -4.36 4.93
C MET A 24 -1.09 -5.43 6.01
N VAL A 25 0.10 -5.91 6.35
CA VAL A 25 0.32 -6.98 7.35
C VAL A 25 -0.55 -8.21 7.07
N VAL A 26 -0.56 -8.63 5.81
CA VAL A 26 -1.24 -9.82 5.31
C VAL A 26 -0.17 -10.84 4.96
N ARG A 27 -0.29 -12.06 5.48
CA ARG A 27 0.60 -13.16 5.08
C ARG A 27 0.17 -13.65 3.71
N MET A 28 1.08 -13.57 2.75
CA MET A 28 0.90 -14.06 1.37
C MET A 28 0.59 -15.57 1.26
N SER A 29 0.76 -16.33 2.34
CA SER A 29 0.74 -17.80 2.34
C SER A 29 -0.42 -18.43 3.14
N GLY A 30 -1.42 -17.67 3.57
CA GLY A 30 -2.53 -18.27 4.32
C GLY A 30 -3.66 -17.32 4.68
N ASP A 31 -4.75 -17.47 3.93
CA ASP A 31 -6.16 -17.42 4.39
C ASP A 31 -6.92 -16.10 4.45
N ARG A 32 -6.32 -14.96 4.13
CA ARG A 32 -7.09 -13.75 3.73
C ARG A 32 -6.31 -13.00 2.67
N GLU A 33 -6.35 -13.50 1.44
CA GLU A 33 -6.04 -12.65 0.28
C GLU A 33 -6.96 -11.44 0.40
N VAL A 34 -6.39 -10.23 0.42
CA VAL A 34 -7.19 -9.03 0.28
C VAL A 34 -7.86 -9.22 -1.08
N ASP A 35 -9.19 -9.40 -1.09
CA ASP A 35 -9.95 -9.55 -2.33
C ASP A 35 -9.91 -8.23 -3.09
N MET A 36 -8.79 -8.02 -3.77
CA MET A 36 -8.45 -6.87 -4.56
C MET A 36 -8.02 -7.44 -5.91
N LYS A 37 -8.92 -7.33 -6.88
CA LYS A 37 -8.62 -7.65 -8.28
C LYS A 37 -7.67 -6.58 -8.83
N GLN A 38 -6.37 -6.76 -8.57
CA GLN A 38 -5.33 -5.77 -8.86
C GLN A 38 -5.26 -5.39 -10.34
N ASP A 39 -5.63 -6.33 -11.22
CA ASP A 39 -5.75 -6.19 -12.67
C ASP A 39 -6.96 -5.35 -13.11
N ARG A 40 -7.89 -5.06 -12.21
CA ARG A 40 -9.15 -4.35 -12.47
C ARG A 40 -9.30 -3.06 -11.67
N ILE A 41 -8.22 -2.61 -11.01
CA ILE A 41 -8.25 -1.32 -10.32
C ILE A 41 -8.44 -0.24 -11.38
N VAL A 42 -9.53 0.51 -11.27
CA VAL A 42 -9.82 1.65 -12.12
C VAL A 42 -9.55 2.93 -11.34
N ASP A 43 -8.66 3.76 -11.87
CA ASP A 43 -8.51 5.15 -11.41
C ASP A 43 -9.42 6.04 -12.27
N GLN A 44 -10.00 7.09 -11.68
CA GLN A 44 -10.72 8.15 -12.40
C GLN A 44 -9.89 9.44 -12.40
N PRO A 45 -9.01 9.65 -13.40
CA PRO A 45 -8.01 10.72 -13.35
C PRO A 45 -8.60 12.13 -13.38
N SER A 46 -9.82 12.28 -13.89
CA SER A 46 -10.56 13.55 -13.97
C SER A 46 -11.21 13.97 -12.65
N GLU A 47 -11.21 13.12 -11.62
CA GLU A 47 -11.75 13.45 -10.31
C GLU A 47 -10.77 14.34 -9.54
N THR A 48 -11.31 15.41 -8.95
CA THR A 48 -10.53 16.49 -8.30
C THR A 48 -10.97 16.78 -6.87
N ARG A 49 -11.98 16.05 -6.36
CA ARG A 49 -12.41 16.16 -4.97
C ARG A 49 -11.25 15.90 -4.01
N VAL A 50 -11.10 16.81 -3.04
CA VAL A 50 -10.14 16.65 -1.96
C VAL A 50 -10.46 15.38 -1.15
N GLY A 51 -9.47 14.53 -0.97
CA GLY A 51 -9.62 13.26 -0.26
C GLY A 51 -10.12 12.10 -1.12
N TRP A 52 -10.31 12.31 -2.42
CA TRP A 52 -10.59 11.21 -3.34
C TRP A 52 -9.39 10.28 -3.50
N SER A 53 -9.68 8.98 -3.56
CA SER A 53 -8.77 7.90 -3.86
C SER A 53 -9.45 6.96 -4.85
N PHE A 54 -8.69 6.18 -5.63
CA PHE A 54 -9.28 5.09 -6.42
C PHE A 54 -10.16 4.16 -5.57
N LEU A 55 -9.90 4.04 -4.26
CA LEU A 55 -10.76 3.28 -3.36
C LEU A 55 -12.20 3.84 -3.29
N ASP A 56 -12.47 5.08 -3.70
CA ASP A 56 -13.81 5.75 -3.74
C ASP A 56 -14.60 5.34 -4.97
N ASP A 57 -13.94 4.76 -5.96
CA ASP A 57 -14.57 4.37 -7.20
C ASP A 57 -15.40 3.10 -6.97
N GLU A 58 -16.71 3.18 -7.24
CA GLU A 58 -17.64 2.05 -7.09
C GLU A 58 -17.26 0.83 -7.96
N ARG A 59 -16.46 1.04 -9.02
CA ARG A 59 -15.94 -0.03 -9.87
C ARG A 59 -14.85 -0.84 -9.17
N ASN A 60 -14.19 -0.26 -8.17
CA ASN A 60 -13.23 -0.93 -7.33
C ASN A 60 -13.96 -1.61 -6.17
N GLN A 61 -14.18 -2.92 -6.31
CA GLN A 61 -14.73 -3.75 -5.23
C GLN A 61 -13.67 -3.96 -4.14
N PHE A 62 -13.46 -2.94 -3.30
CA PHE A 62 -12.60 -3.04 -2.13
C PHE A 62 -13.49 -3.20 -0.90
N ALA A 63 -13.65 -4.43 -0.42
CA ALA A 63 -14.52 -4.75 0.72
C ALA A 63 -14.02 -4.17 2.07
N ALA A 64 -12.84 -3.57 2.08
CA ALA A 64 -12.16 -3.04 3.25
C ALA A 64 -12.45 -1.55 3.47
N CYS A 65 -12.91 -1.18 4.69
CA CYS A 65 -13.13 0.20 5.11
C CYS A 65 -11.83 1.02 5.06
N LYS A 66 -11.56 1.70 3.94
CA LYS A 66 -10.36 2.49 3.60
C LYS A 66 -9.45 2.95 4.74
N GLN A 67 -9.93 3.86 5.59
CA GLN A 67 -9.12 4.52 6.62
C GLN A 67 -9.03 3.68 7.90
N TRP A 68 -10.04 2.84 8.13
CA TRP A 68 -10.18 2.06 9.35
C TRP A 68 -9.71 0.63 9.20
N TRP A 69 -9.37 0.17 8.00
CA TRP A 69 -9.13 -1.24 7.74
C TRP A 69 -8.01 -1.83 8.61
N LEU A 70 -6.87 -1.15 8.71
CA LEU A 70 -5.77 -1.61 9.57
C LEU A 70 -6.15 -1.50 11.05
N TYR A 71 -6.87 -0.45 11.45
CA TYR A 71 -7.35 -0.26 12.81
C TYR A 71 -8.38 -1.33 13.23
N GLU A 72 -9.33 -1.68 12.37
CA GLU A 72 -10.30 -2.75 12.59
C GLU A 72 -9.61 -4.10 12.73
N ARG A 73 -8.56 -4.35 11.93
CA ARG A 73 -7.75 -5.55 12.08
C ARG A 73 -6.95 -5.55 13.36
N MET A 74 -6.37 -4.43 13.79
CA MET A 74 -5.72 -4.33 15.10
C MET A 74 -6.70 -4.56 16.26
N TYR A 75 -7.98 -4.24 16.08
CA TYR A 75 -9.02 -4.58 17.05
C TYR A 75 -9.37 -6.08 17.03
N LYS A 76 -9.40 -6.73 15.87
CA LYS A 76 -9.79 -8.15 15.74
C LYS A 76 -8.64 -9.14 15.99
N GLU A 77 -7.41 -8.75 15.69
CA GLU A 77 -6.23 -9.62 15.65
C GLU A 77 -5.24 -9.25 16.75
N GLU A 78 -5.19 -10.07 17.81
CA GLU A 78 -4.33 -9.83 18.98
C GLU A 78 -2.85 -9.71 18.62
N GLN A 79 -2.38 -10.54 17.69
CA GLN A 79 -0.99 -10.50 17.21
C GLN A 79 -0.65 -9.14 16.57
N LEU A 80 -1.54 -8.62 15.72
CA LEU A 80 -1.37 -7.32 15.07
C LEU A 80 -1.47 -6.18 16.08
N ARG A 81 -2.38 -6.30 17.06
CA ARG A 81 -2.49 -5.38 18.18
C ARG A 81 -1.18 -5.29 18.95
N GLY A 82 -0.58 -6.42 19.31
CA GLY A 82 0.69 -6.46 20.03
C GLY A 82 1.86 -5.83 19.27
N GLN A 83 1.82 -5.85 17.93
CA GLN A 83 2.84 -5.21 17.10
C GLN A 83 2.76 -3.68 17.14
N PHE A 84 1.55 -3.11 17.13
CA PHE A 84 1.35 -1.67 16.99
C PHE A 84 0.97 -0.95 18.28
N MET A 85 0.40 -1.63 19.27
CA MET A 85 -0.13 -1.03 20.49
C MET A 85 0.59 -1.54 21.74
N ASP A 86 0.72 -0.66 22.74
CA ASP A 86 1.20 -1.02 24.08
C ASP A 86 0.07 -1.61 24.95
N SER A 87 0.40 -2.01 26.18
CA SER A 87 -0.56 -2.56 27.14
C SER A 87 -1.63 -1.56 27.59
N ALA A 88 -1.42 -0.25 27.37
CA ALA A 88 -2.39 0.80 27.63
C ALA A 88 -3.27 1.12 26.42
N GLY A 89 -3.12 0.38 25.31
CA GLY A 89 -3.88 0.60 24.08
C GLY A 89 -3.43 1.83 23.28
N ARG A 90 -2.22 2.34 23.50
CA ARG A 90 -1.65 3.46 22.72
C ARG A 90 -0.76 2.93 21.62
N LEU A 91 -0.70 3.63 20.49
CA LEU A 91 0.22 3.30 19.41
C LEU A 91 1.67 3.48 19.85
N LYS A 92 2.49 2.43 19.66
CA LYS A 92 3.94 2.45 19.89
C LYS A 92 4.60 3.40 18.88
N ARG A 93 5.36 4.37 19.36
CA ARG A 93 6.00 5.37 18.48
C ARG A 93 6.96 4.73 17.50
N GLU A 94 7.66 3.68 17.93
CA GLU A 94 8.61 2.90 17.14
C GLU A 94 7.90 2.13 16.01
N ALA A 95 6.72 1.58 16.28
CA ALA A 95 5.91 0.86 15.30
C ALA A 95 5.35 1.83 14.24
N VAL A 96 4.87 3.01 14.66
CA VAL A 96 4.43 4.06 13.74
C VAL A 96 5.59 4.56 12.87
N ALA A 97 6.77 4.79 13.46
CA ALA A 97 7.95 5.21 12.70
C ALA A 97 8.41 4.13 11.71
N ALA A 98 8.34 2.85 12.09
CA ALA A 98 8.62 1.73 11.19
C ALA A 98 7.63 1.68 10.02
N TYR A 99 6.33 1.82 10.32
CA TYR A 99 5.29 1.88 9.31
C TYR A 99 5.52 3.01 8.30
N GLN A 100 5.85 4.22 8.77
CA GLN A 100 6.17 5.36 7.90
C GLN A 100 7.38 5.10 6.99
N ARG A 101 8.41 4.39 7.48
CA ARG A 101 9.55 3.98 6.64
C ARG A 101 9.12 3.03 5.53
N HIS A 102 8.25 2.07 5.82
CA HIS A 102 7.70 1.15 4.82
C HIS A 102 6.81 1.89 3.81
N VAL A 103 6.04 2.90 4.23
CA VAL A 103 5.23 3.73 3.32
C VAL A 103 6.15 4.45 2.34
N LYS A 104 7.22 5.07 2.84
CA LYS A 104 8.21 5.77 2.01
C LYS A 104 8.89 4.80 1.03
N ARG A 105 9.31 3.62 1.50
CA ARG A 105 9.95 2.60 0.65
C ARG A 105 9.02 2.11 -0.46
N PHE A 106 7.77 1.81 -0.12
CA PHE A 106 6.78 1.38 -1.10
C PHE A 106 6.52 2.47 -2.15
N GLN A 107 6.40 3.73 -1.73
CA GLN A 107 6.29 4.85 -2.65
C GLN A 107 7.50 4.87 -3.60
N GLU A 108 8.74 4.93 -3.09
CA GLU A 108 9.96 4.91 -3.93
C GLU A 108 9.94 3.81 -4.99
N LEU A 109 9.55 2.59 -4.63
CA LEU A 109 9.42 1.46 -5.55
C LEU A 109 8.35 1.70 -6.62
N LEU A 110 7.17 2.19 -6.22
CA LEU A 110 6.09 2.52 -7.14
C LEU A 110 6.51 3.61 -8.14
N TRP A 111 7.23 4.64 -7.67
CA TRP A 111 7.76 5.71 -8.51
C TRP A 111 8.71 5.17 -9.58
N VAL A 112 9.67 4.34 -9.19
CA VAL A 112 10.60 3.70 -10.14
C VAL A 112 9.83 2.84 -11.15
N LEU A 113 8.87 2.03 -10.69
CA LEU A 113 8.06 1.17 -11.56
C LEU A 113 7.21 1.98 -12.56
N MET A 114 6.58 3.08 -12.13
CA MET A 114 5.82 3.96 -13.02
C MET A 114 6.70 4.56 -14.12
N HIS A 115 7.91 5.01 -13.78
CA HIS A 115 8.83 5.61 -14.76
C HIS A 115 9.41 4.57 -15.73
N LEU A 116 9.68 3.35 -15.26
CA LEU A 116 10.24 2.27 -16.09
C LEU A 116 9.20 1.60 -17.00
N CYS A 117 7.94 1.49 -16.55
CA CYS A 117 6.90 0.73 -17.25
C CYS A 117 5.86 1.60 -17.96
N GLY A 118 5.63 2.84 -17.50
CA GLY A 118 4.49 3.66 -17.90
C GLY A 118 4.78 4.74 -18.93
N GLY A 119 6.02 5.21 -19.07
CA GLY A 119 6.39 6.32 -19.98
C GLY A 119 5.69 7.67 -19.70
N GLN A 120 4.70 7.73 -18.80
CA GLN A 120 4.03 8.94 -18.37
C GLN A 120 4.66 9.50 -17.10
N PRO A 121 4.85 10.83 -17.01
CA PRO A 121 5.37 11.46 -15.80
C PRO A 121 4.38 11.25 -14.65
N GLY A 122 4.89 10.91 -13.47
CA GLY A 122 4.09 10.85 -12.26
C GLY A 122 3.39 12.18 -11.99
N ARG A 123 2.15 12.13 -11.50
CA ARG A 123 1.33 13.33 -11.23
C ARG A 123 2.07 14.22 -10.20
N ALA A 124 2.02 15.54 -10.43
CA ALA A 124 2.78 16.54 -9.67
C ALA A 124 2.46 16.59 -8.14
N PRO A 125 1.22 16.36 -7.68
CA PRO A 125 0.92 16.33 -6.24
C PRO A 125 1.64 15.21 -5.49
N GLU A 126 1.83 14.06 -6.12
CA GLU A 126 2.49 12.90 -5.53
C GLU A 126 4.01 13.12 -5.48
N LEU A 127 4.59 13.85 -6.45
CA LEU A 127 5.99 14.31 -6.42
C LEU A 127 6.27 15.24 -5.22
N LEU A 128 5.29 16.05 -4.82
CA LEU A 128 5.43 17.03 -3.74
C LEU A 128 5.24 16.44 -2.33
N GLY A 129 4.67 15.24 -2.22
CA GLY A 129 4.52 14.51 -0.96
C GLY A 129 5.80 13.83 -0.46
N MET A 130 6.82 13.74 -1.32
CA MET A 130 8.14 13.23 -0.98
C MET A 130 8.99 14.37 -0.39
N ARG A 131 8.95 14.53 0.93
CA ARG A 131 9.92 15.36 1.66
C ARG A 131 10.59 14.53 2.74
#